data_AF-A0A7W1AZB2-F1
#
_entry.id   AF-A0A7W1AZB2-F1
#
_cell.length_a   1.000
_cell.length_b   1.000
_cell.length_c   1.000
_cell.angle_alpha   90.00
_cell.angle_beta   90.00
_cell.angle_gamma   90.00
#
_symmetry.space_group_name_H-M   'P 1'
#
loop_
_entity.id
_entity.type
_entity.pdbx_description
1 polymer ?
#
loop_
_entity_poly.entity_id
_entity_poly.type
_entity_poly.pdbx_seq_one_letter_code
_entity_poly.pdbx_strand_id
1 'polypeptide(L)'
;MAGYGVSDTDIAKVLDIDAETLRLHYCRAENLYRKATGDGCEAVTAAIFWLKTRARWKETSVHELGGASDLPPLRIERIIIDPRERSVDNDVLASFETR
;
A
#
# COMPACT_ATOMS: atom_id res chain seq x y z
N MET A 1 -3.94 15.96 13.74
CA MET A 1 -4.13 15.18 14.97
C MET A 1 -3.06 15.43 16.06
N ALA A 2 -2.06 16.30 15.85
CA ALA A 2 -1.14 16.71 16.92
C ALA A 2 -1.71 17.84 17.84
N GLY A 3 -3.03 17.96 17.94
CA GLY A 3 -3.72 19.00 18.73
C GLY A 3 -4.78 18.45 19.70
N TYR A 4 -4.93 17.12 19.81
CA TYR A 4 -5.96 16.46 20.64
C TYR A 4 -5.38 15.81 21.92
N GLY A 5 -4.10 16.04 22.25
CA GLY A 5 -3.48 15.50 23.47
C GLY A 5 -3.23 13.97 23.47
N VAL A 6 -3.44 13.29 22.34
CA VAL A 6 -3.21 11.85 22.22
C VAL A 6 -1.72 11.58 22.03
N SER A 7 -1.18 10.67 22.85
CA SER A 7 0.24 10.30 22.78
C SER A 7 0.53 9.47 21.53
N ASP A 8 1.71 9.66 20.96
CA ASP A 8 2.22 8.92 19.79
C ASP A 8 2.16 7.39 20.01
N THR A 9 2.39 6.96 21.24
CA THR A 9 2.25 5.56 21.70
C THR A 9 0.84 5.01 21.60
N ASP A 10 -0.19 5.82 21.81
CA ASP A 10 -1.59 5.37 21.73
C ASP A 10 -2.05 5.29 20.28
N ILE A 11 -1.57 6.20 19.42
CA ILE A 11 -1.81 6.16 17.97
C ILE A 11 -1.13 4.93 17.36
N ALA A 12 0.10 4.63 17.79
CA ALA A 12 0.86 3.45 17.40
C ALA A 12 0.12 2.14 17.73
N LYS A 13 -0.45 2.03 18.94
CA LYS A 13 -1.25 0.86 19.36
C LYS A 13 -2.53 0.67 18.53
N VAL A 14 -3.22 1.77 18.20
CA VAL A 14 -4.46 1.70 17.39
C VAL A 14 -4.16 1.32 15.94
N LEU A 15 -3.01 1.75 15.42
CA LEU A 15 -2.58 1.44 14.06
C LEU A 15 -1.86 0.09 13.96
N ASP A 16 -1.52 -0.54 15.08
CA ASP A 16 -0.68 -1.75 15.19
C ASP A 16 0.69 -1.58 14.49
N ILE A 17 1.29 -0.41 14.68
CA ILE A 17 2.59 -0.03 14.10
C ILE A 17 3.51 0.41 15.24
N ASP A 18 4.80 0.09 15.15
CA ASP A 18 5.78 0.57 16.11
C ASP A 18 5.89 2.13 16.13
N ALA A 19 6.04 2.70 17.32
CA ALA A 19 6.04 4.15 17.52
C ALA A 19 7.23 4.84 16.85
N GLU A 20 8.38 4.17 16.71
CA GLU A 20 9.53 4.72 16.01
C GLU A 20 9.26 4.80 14.50
N THR A 21 8.58 3.79 13.96
CA THR A 21 8.13 3.77 12.58
C THR A 21 7.10 4.89 12.32
N LEU A 22 6.18 5.10 13.26
CA LEU A 22 5.20 6.19 13.20
C LEU A 22 5.90 7.56 13.13
N ARG A 23 6.90 7.81 13.99
CA ARG A 23 7.69 9.05 14.00
C ARG A 23 8.48 9.27 12.71
N LEU A 24 9.08 8.22 12.17
CA LEU A 24 9.83 8.29 10.92
C LEU A 24 8.91 8.72 9.75
N HIS A 25 7.72 8.15 9.67
CA HIS A 25 6.73 8.51 8.65
C HIS A 25 6.20 9.93 8.84
N TYR A 26 5.94 10.35 10.09
CA TYR A 26 5.47 11.71 10.39
C TYR A 26 6.52 12.78 10.07
N CYS A 27 7.79 12.53 10.39
CA CYS A 27 8.90 13.44 10.08
C CYS A 27 9.06 13.65 8.57
N ARG A 28 8.98 12.56 7.78
CA ARG A 28 9.08 12.64 6.31
C ARG A 28 7.95 13.44 5.69
N ALA A 29 6.76 13.33 6.28
CA ALA A 29 5.59 14.09 5.86
C ALA A 29 5.75 15.59 6.19
N GLU A 30 6.22 15.95 7.39
CA GLU A 30 6.49 17.36 7.75
C GLU A 30 7.51 18.02 6.80
N ASN A 31 8.59 17.32 6.47
CA ASN A 31 9.61 17.82 5.53
C ASN A 31 9.04 18.07 4.13
N LEU A 32 8.11 17.22 3.66
CA LEU A 32 7.42 17.41 2.39
C LEU A 32 6.51 18.64 2.42
N TYR A 33 5.79 18.89 3.51
CA TYR A 33 4.98 20.09 3.67
C TYR A 33 5.80 21.37 3.64
N ARG A 34 6.95 21.40 4.33
CA ARG A 34 7.87 22.55 4.30
C ARG A 34 8.42 22.80 2.89
N LYS A 35 8.81 21.75 2.17
CA LYS A 35 9.26 21.88 0.76
C LYS A 35 8.14 22.33 -0.18
N ALA A 36 6.92 21.82 0.02
CA ALA A 36 5.74 22.19 -0.76
C ALA A 36 5.33 23.66 -0.60
N THR A 37 5.63 24.26 0.55
CA THR A 37 5.28 25.66 0.89
C THR A 37 6.43 26.64 0.59
N GLY A 38 7.58 26.15 0.12
CA GLY A 38 8.73 27.00 -0.25
C GLY A 38 8.76 27.35 -1.74
N ASP A 39 9.62 28.30 -2.11
CA ASP A 39 9.77 28.79 -3.50
C ASP A 39 10.91 28.07 -4.27
N GLY A 40 10.82 26.74 -4.38
CA GLY A 40 11.79 25.93 -5.12
C GLY A 40 11.17 25.22 -6.33
N CYS A 41 11.98 24.87 -7.34
CA CYS A 41 11.52 24.05 -8.48
C CYS A 41 10.90 22.70 -8.04
N GLU A 42 11.34 22.17 -6.89
CA GLU A 42 10.80 20.93 -6.30
C GLU A 42 9.48 21.14 -5.54
N ALA A 43 9.07 22.39 -5.30
CA ALA A 43 7.93 22.71 -4.43
C ALA A 43 6.61 22.21 -5.00
N VAL A 44 6.41 22.34 -6.32
CA VAL A 44 5.18 21.87 -6.99
C VAL A 44 5.04 20.35 -6.85
N THR A 45 6.12 19.60 -7.05
CA THR A 45 6.12 18.13 -6.92
C THR A 45 5.85 17.70 -5.47
N ALA A 46 6.49 18.36 -4.51
CA ALA A 46 6.24 18.12 -3.09
C ALA A 46 4.79 18.45 -2.69
N ALA A 47 4.22 19.52 -3.24
CA ALA A 47 2.84 19.93 -3.01
C ALA A 47 1.83 18.93 -3.56
N ILE A 48 2.02 18.43 -4.79
CA ILE A 48 1.19 17.39 -5.39
C ILE A 48 1.22 16.12 -4.53
N PHE A 49 2.41 15.69 -4.11
CA PHE A 49 2.56 14.50 -3.27
C PHE A 49 1.88 14.68 -1.90
N TRP A 50 2.04 15.85 -1.27
CA TRP A 50 1.39 16.17 0.00
C TRP A 50 -0.13 16.16 -0.10
N LEU A 51 -0.69 16.79 -1.13
CA LEU A 51 -2.13 16.86 -1.33
C LEU A 51 -2.75 15.47 -1.61
N LYS A 52 -2.06 14.64 -2.41
CA LYS A 52 -2.49 13.25 -2.67
C LYS A 52 -2.43 12.37 -1.42
N THR A 53 -1.37 12.49 -0.62
CA THR A 53 -1.15 11.60 0.54
C THR A 53 -1.90 12.03 1.80
N ARG A 54 -2.13 13.33 2.04
CA ARG A 54 -2.80 13.84 3.26
C ARG A 54 -4.06 14.67 3.04
N ALA A 55 -4.19 15.41 1.94
CA ALA A 55 -5.40 16.21 1.69
C ALA A 55 -6.53 15.41 1.02
N ARG A 56 -6.38 14.08 0.88
CA ARG A 56 -7.35 13.17 0.26
C ARG A 56 -7.70 13.59 -1.16
N TRP A 57 -6.80 14.29 -1.87
CA TRP A 57 -7.00 14.59 -3.27
C TRP A 57 -7.02 13.29 -4.08
N LYS A 58 -8.20 12.93 -4.59
CA LYS A 58 -8.39 11.83 -5.53
C LYS A 58 -8.37 12.38 -6.94
N GLU A 59 -7.55 11.75 -7.77
CA GLU A 59 -7.58 11.97 -9.21
C GLU A 59 -8.70 11.11 -9.78
N THR A 60 -9.70 11.73 -10.40
CA THR A 60 -10.81 11.02 -11.05
C THR A 60 -10.36 10.59 -12.43
N SER A 61 -9.91 9.34 -12.56
CA SER A 61 -9.60 8.75 -13.85
C SER A 61 -10.83 8.00 -14.40
N VAL A 62 -11.45 8.57 -15.44
CA VAL A 62 -12.50 7.88 -16.19
C VAL A 62 -11.80 6.95 -17.18
N HIS A 63 -11.88 5.64 -16.94
CA HIS A 63 -11.41 4.64 -17.88
C HIS A 63 -12.60 4.14 -18.69
N GLU A 64 -12.72 4.59 -19.93
CA GLU A 64 -13.70 4.07 -20.87
C GLU A 64 -13.21 2.71 -21.38
N LEU A 65 -13.79 1.64 -20.85
CA LEU A 65 -13.56 0.28 -21.34
C LEU A 65 -14.51 0.00 -22.50
N GLY A 66 -14.15 0.45 -23.71
CA GLY A 66 -14.85 0.11 -24.94
C GLY A 66 -14.34 -1.22 -25.50
N GLY A 67 -15.19 -2.23 -25.55
CA GLY A 67 -15.02 -3.31 -26.54
C GLY A 67 -15.34 -2.76 -27.93
N ALA A 68 -14.73 -3.31 -29.00
CA ALA A 68 -15.22 -3.02 -30.35
C ALA A 68 -16.74 -3.30 -30.39
N SER A 69 -17.51 -2.44 -31.04
CA SER A 69 -19.00 -2.53 -31.10
C SER A 69 -19.53 -3.89 -31.55
N ASP A 70 -18.67 -4.64 -32.24
CA ASP A 70 -18.89 -5.87 -32.95
C ASP A 70 -18.29 -7.08 -32.20
N LEU A 71 -17.67 -6.85 -31.03
CA LEU A 71 -17.16 -7.88 -30.14
C LEU A 71 -17.99 -7.99 -28.85
N PRO A 72 -18.14 -9.20 -28.30
CA PRO A 72 -18.79 -9.38 -27.01
C PRO A 72 -18.03 -8.65 -25.89
N PRO A 73 -18.73 -8.27 -24.81
CA PRO A 73 -18.11 -7.58 -23.67
C PRO A 73 -16.97 -8.39 -23.05
N LEU A 74 -15.99 -7.69 -22.47
CA LEU A 74 -14.85 -8.29 -21.80
C LEU A 74 -15.32 -9.24 -20.68
N ARG A 75 -15.11 -10.55 -20.87
CA ARG A 75 -15.45 -11.59 -19.90
C ARG A 75 -14.25 -11.85 -18.99
N ILE A 76 -14.43 -11.67 -17.69
CA ILE A 76 -13.42 -11.96 -16.67
C ILE A 76 -13.75 -13.32 -16.04
N GLU A 77 -12.91 -14.33 -16.24
CA GLU A 77 -13.02 -15.64 -15.57
C GLU A 77 -11.96 -15.73 -14.45
N ARG A 78 -12.41 -16.08 -13.24
CA ARG A 78 -11.54 -16.26 -12.07
C ARG A 78 -11.44 -17.74 -11.74
N ILE A 79 -10.22 -18.27 -11.74
CA ILE A 79 -9.93 -19.61 -11.21
C ILE A 79 -9.49 -19.41 -9.75
N ILE A 80 -10.30 -19.86 -8.81
CA ILE A 80 -9.94 -19.87 -7.40
C ILE A 80 -9.16 -21.16 -7.18
N ILE A 81 -7.85 -21.03 -6.99
CA ILE A 81 -7.00 -22.15 -6.58
C ILE A 81 -7.02 -22.17 -5.06
N ASP A 82 -7.60 -23.22 -4.47
CA ASP A 82 -7.54 -23.43 -3.02
C ASP A 82 -6.08 -23.71 -2.60
N PRO A 83 -5.52 -22.94 -1.65
CA PRO A 83 -4.15 -23.13 -1.21
C PRO A 83 -4.11 -24.19 -0.10
N ARG A 84 -4.18 -25.47 -0.48
CA ARG A 84 -3.79 -26.69 0.29
C ARG A 84 -4.17 -27.85 -0.61
N GLU A 85 -3.24 -28.52 -1.26
CA GLU A 85 -2.46 -29.59 -0.64
C GLU A 85 -1.00 -29.53 -1.09
N ARG A 86 -0.14 -28.96 -0.24
CA ARG A 86 1.27 -29.35 -0.25
C ARG A 86 1.33 -30.67 0.50
N SER A 87 1.12 -31.80 -0.20
CA SER A 87 1.46 -33.10 0.38
C SER A 87 2.94 -33.02 0.78
N VAL A 88 3.18 -33.25 2.05
CA VAL A 88 4.50 -33.32 2.62
C VAL A 88 5.03 -34.69 2.22
N ASP A 89 5.50 -34.84 0.98
CA ASP A 89 6.22 -36.04 0.57
C ASP A 89 7.62 -36.01 1.20
N ASN A 90 7.67 -36.32 2.50
CA ASN A 90 8.91 -36.51 3.25
C ASN A 90 9.16 -37.99 3.59
N ASP A 91 8.55 -38.92 2.84
CA ASP A 91 8.74 -40.36 3.02
C ASP A 91 9.65 -41.00 1.95
N VAL A 92 10.14 -40.24 0.97
CA VAL A 92 11.10 -40.77 -0.01
C VAL A 92 12.53 -40.79 0.54
N LEU A 93 12.86 -39.97 1.56
CA LEU A 93 14.21 -39.91 2.13
C LEU A 93 14.49 -40.97 3.22
N ALA A 94 13.47 -41.60 3.82
CA ALA A 94 13.66 -42.62 4.85
C ALA A 94 13.93 -44.04 4.28
N SER A 95 13.73 -44.24 2.97
CA SER A 95 13.89 -45.57 2.33
C SER A 95 15.28 -45.80 1.71
N PHE A 96 16.13 -44.77 1.65
CA PHE A 96 17.49 -44.89 1.08
C PHE A 96 18.61 -44.99 2.14
N GLU A 97 18.29 -44.91 3.43
CA GLU A 97 19.28 -44.92 4.52
C GLU A 97 19.40 -46.29 5.23
N THR A 98 18.87 -47.36 4.62
CA THR A 98 19.13 -48.73 5.09
C THR A 98 19.42 -49.64 3.90
N ARG A 99 20.56 -49.41 3.23
CA ARG A 99 21.27 -50.46 2.50
C ARG A 99 22.77 -50.21 2.46
#